data_AF-K1SEB0-F1
#
_entry.id   AF-K1SEB0-F1
#
_cell.length_a   1.000
_cell.length_b   1.000
_cell.length_c   1.000
_cell.angle_alpha   90.00
_cell.angle_beta   90.00
_cell.angle_gamma   90.00
#
_symmetry.space_group_name_H-M   'P 1'
#
loop_
_entity.id
_entity.type
_entity.pdbx_description
1 polymer ?
#
loop_
_entity_poly.entity_id
_entity_poly.type
_entity_poly.pdbx_seq_one_letter_code
_entity_poly.pdbx_strand_id
1 'polypeptide(L)' 'MVNAFGENKIAAFLSVEGGAVLGGDIDVIDALYEKGVRILTLTWNGQNELGDGCFTENAKGLSPFGVNCVKK' A
#
# COMPACT_ATOMS: atom_id res chain seq x y z
N MET A 1 -9.14 10.77 13.66
CA MET A 1 -10.40 10.05 13.99
C MET A 1 -11.11 10.69 15.18
N VAL A 2 -10.53 10.69 16.39
CA VAL A 2 -11.17 11.23 17.61
C VAL A 2 -11.71 12.66 17.44
N ASN A 3 -10.92 13.59 16.89
CA ASN A 3 -11.39 14.97 16.67
C ASN A 3 -12.58 15.03 15.70
N ALA A 4 -12.52 14.28 14.59
CA ALA A 4 -13.62 14.25 13.63
C ALA A 4 -14.91 13.71 14.26
N PHE A 5 -14.83 12.64 15.06
CA PHE A 5 -15.99 12.12 15.79
C PHE A 5 -16.51 13.09 16.85
N GLY A 6 -15.61 13.74 17.61
CA GLY A 6 -15.98 14.75 18.61
C GLY A 6 -16.65 15.99 18.00
N GLU A 7 -16.33 16.32 16.75
CA GLU A 7 -16.94 17.40 15.99
C GLU A 7 -18.14 16.97 15.14
N ASN A 8 -18.62 15.72 15.30
CA ASN A 8 -19.73 15.13 14.53
C ASN A 8 -19.50 15.17 13.00
N LYS A 9 -18.25 14.94 12.57
CA LYS A 9 -17.82 14.87 11.17
C LYS A 9 -17.54 13.42 10.74
N ILE A 10 -17.64 13.19 9.44
CA ILE A 10 -17.18 11.94 8.82
C ILE A 10 -15.66 11.89 8.90
N ALA A 11 -15.14 10.74 9.32
CA ALA A 11 -13.71 10.48 9.36
C ALA A 11 -13.34 9.43 8.32
N ALA A 12 -12.27 9.68 7.58
CA ALA A 12 -11.80 8.80 6.51
C ALA A 12 -10.27 8.67 6.56
N PHE A 13 -9.76 7.56 6.03
CA PHE A 13 -8.35 7.41 5.70
C PHE A 13 -8.19 7.41 4.19
N LEU A 14 -7.14 8.06 3.70
CA LEU A 14 -6.71 7.91 2.33
C LEU A 14 -5.94 6.59 2.21
N SER A 15 -6.38 5.71 1.31
CA SER A 15 -5.77 4.43 1.03
C SER A 15 -5.44 4.28 -0.45
N VAL A 16 -4.42 3.49 -0.76
CA VAL A 16 -4.07 3.07 -2.11
C VAL A 16 -4.21 1.55 -2.23
N GLU A 17 -4.95 1.12 -3.25
CA GLU A 17 -5.12 -0.29 -3.58
C GLU A 17 -4.15 -0.70 -4.69
N GLY A 18 -3.18 -1.55 -4.37
CA GLY A 18 -2.16 -2.08 -5.26
C GLY A 18 -0.81 -1.37 -5.14
N GLY A 19 0.23 -2.12 -4.78
CA GLY A 19 1.60 -1.63 -4.60
C GLY A 19 2.32 -1.22 -5.89
N ALA A 20 1.72 -1.43 -7.06
CA ALA A 20 2.30 -1.05 -8.35
C ALA A 20 2.57 0.47 -8.45
N VAL A 21 1.88 1.28 -7.63
CA VAL A 21 2.16 2.72 -7.48
C VAL A 21 3.60 3.02 -7.07
N LEU A 22 4.28 2.08 -6.38
CA LEU A 22 5.67 2.27 -5.97
C LEU A 22 6.64 2.20 -7.16
N GLY A 23 6.27 1.52 -8.25
CA GLY A 23 7.08 1.47 -9.47
C GLY A 23 8.52 0.97 -9.25
N GLY A 24 8.75 0.13 -8.24
CA GLY A 24 10.08 -0.35 -7.86
C GLY A 24 10.93 0.64 -7.05
N ASP A 25 10.37 1.78 -6.66
CA ASP A 25 11.01 2.79 -5.80
C ASP A 25 10.37 2.79 -4.41
N ILE A 26 11.18 2.44 -3.40
CA ILE A 26 10.73 2.32 -2.01
C ILE A 26 10.44 3.69 -1.37
N ASP A 27 11.03 4.78 -1.88
CA ASP A 27 10.86 6.12 -1.30
C ASP A 27 9.51 6.75 -1.70
N VAL A 28 8.81 6.16 -2.67
CA VAL A 28 7.42 6.50 -2.98
C VAL A 28 6.50 6.24 -1.76
N ILE A 29 6.86 5.31 -0.86
CA ILE A 29 6.12 5.10 0.40
C ILE A 29 6.11 6.38 1.24
N ASP A 30 7.25 7.06 1.37
CA ASP A 30 7.36 8.31 2.14
C ASP A 30 6.55 9.42 1.46
N ALA A 31 6.67 9.54 0.13
CA ALA A 31 5.90 10.52 -0.64
C ALA A 31 4.38 10.32 -0.51
N LEU A 32 3.89 9.07 -0.46
CA LEU A 32 2.48 8.76 -0.23
C LEU A 32 2.07 9.10 1.22
N TYR A 33 2.93 8.79 2.19
CA TYR A 33 2.68 9.09 3.60
C TYR A 33 2.58 10.60 3.85
N GLU A 34 3.50 11.39 3.29
CA GLU A 34 3.49 12.85 3.33
C GLU A 34 2.21 13.45 2.72
N LYS A 35 1.68 12.80 1.68
CA LYS A 35 0.40 13.18 1.04
C LYS A 35 -0.85 12.73 1.81
N GLY A 36 -0.68 12.07 2.96
CA GLY A 36 -1.79 11.69 3.83
C GLY A 36 -2.31 10.26 3.64
N VAL A 37 -1.68 9.44 2.79
CA VAL A 37 -2.02 8.01 2.68
C VAL A 37 -1.64 7.30 3.99
N ARG A 38 -2.52 6.44 4.48
CA ARG A 38 -2.29 5.66 5.71
C ARG A 38 -2.45 4.16 5.53
N ILE A 39 -2.91 3.71 4.37
CA ILE A 39 -3.06 2.30 4.03
C ILE A 39 -2.58 2.12 2.59
N LEU A 40 -1.67 1.18 2.37
CA LEU A 40 -1.24 0.71 1.06
C LEU A 40 -1.40 -0.82 1.04
N THR A 41 -2.16 -1.35 0.09
CA THR A 41 -2.19 -2.81 -0.12
C THR A 41 -1.03 -3.23 -1.02
N LEU A 42 -0.47 -4.41 -0.77
CA LEU A 42 0.74 -4.88 -1.45
C LEU A 42 0.49 -5.19 -2.92
N THR A 43 -0.63 -5.86 -3.21
CA THR A 43 -1.03 -6.29 -4.54
C THR A 43 -2.51 -5.99 -4.77
N TRP A 44 -2.91 -6.05 -6.04
CA TRP A 44 -4.31 -6.23 -6.41
C TRP A 44 -4.48 -7.69 -6.89
N ASN A 45 -5.02 -7.91 -8.08
CA ASN A 45 -5.22 -9.25 -8.64
C ASN A 45 -3.95 -9.85 -9.25
N GLY A 46 -3.19 -9.04 -10.00
CA GLY A 46 -1.98 -9.49 -10.69
C GLY A 46 -0.70 -9.30 -9.87
N GLN A 47 0.40 -9.77 -10.44
CA GLN A 47 1.74 -9.53 -9.92
C GLN A 47 2.16 -8.06 -10.10
N ASN A 48 2.92 -7.53 -9.15
CA ASN A 48 3.67 -6.29 -9.28
C ASN A 48 5.08 -6.44 -8.66
N GLU A 49 5.82 -5.34 -8.53
CA GLU A 49 7.19 -5.34 -8.02
C GLU A 49 7.28 -5.83 -6.56
N LEU A 50 6.20 -5.72 -5.78
CA LEU A 50 6.17 -6.13 -4.38
C LEU A 50 5.86 -7.62 -4.23
N GLY A 51 5.07 -8.21 -5.12
CA GLY A 51 4.72 -9.63 -5.04
C GLY A 51 3.54 -10.04 -5.91
N ASP A 52 3.04 -11.23 -5.62
CA ASP A 52 2.02 -11.91 -6.42
C ASP A 52 0.60 -11.69 -5.86
N GLY A 53 -0.28 -11.13 -6.69
CA GLY A 53 -1.71 -11.01 -6.39
C GLY A 53 -2.45 -12.35 -6.51
N CYS A 54 -3.70 -12.39 -6.05
CA CYS A 54 -4.48 -13.63 -5.92
C CYS A 54 -4.75 -14.37 -7.24
N PHE A 55 -4.65 -13.71 -8.39
CA PHE A 55 -4.83 -14.31 -9.71
C PHE A 55 -3.51 -14.64 -10.41
N THR A 56 -2.38 -14.53 -9.70
CA THR A 56 -1.06 -14.90 -10.24
C THR A 56 -0.89 -16.42 -10.21
N GLU A 57 -0.71 -17.02 -11.39
CA GLU A 57 -0.37 -18.44 -11.50
C GLU A 57 1.01 -18.73 -10.92
N ASN A 58 1.17 -19.85 -10.20
CA ASN A 58 2.43 -20.25 -9.56
C ASN A 58 3.02 -19.17 -8.62
N ALA A 59 2.17 -18.50 -7.84
CA ALA A 59 2.56 -17.46 -6.90
C ALA A 59 3.69 -17.90 -5.95
N LYS A 60 4.69 -17.04 -5.81
CA LYS A 60 5.87 -17.16 -4.96
C LYS A 60 5.79 -16.27 -3.71
N GLY A 61 4.84 -15.33 -3.68
CA GLY A 61 4.57 -14.45 -2.56
C GLY A 61 5.23 -13.08 -2.72
N LEU A 62 5.85 -12.57 -1.65
CA LEU A 62 6.55 -11.29 -1.72
C LEU A 62 7.89 -11.43 -2.44
N SER A 63 8.21 -10.44 -3.27
CA SER A 63 9.55 -10.29 -3.84
C SER A 63 10.53 -9.80 -2.76
N PRO A 64 11.85 -9.87 -2.99
CA PRO A 64 12.83 -9.24 -2.10
C PRO A 64 12.59 -7.74 -1.91
N PHE A 65 12.13 -7.03 -2.96
CA PHE A 65 11.74 -5.64 -2.89
C PHE A 65 10.49 -5.44 -2.00
N GLY A 66 9.46 -6.28 -2.17
CA GLY A 66 8.26 -6.24 -1.34
C GLY A 66 8.53 -6.50 0.13
N VAL A 67 9.46 -7.41 0.46
CA VAL A 67 9.91 -7.65 1.84
C VAL A 67 10.55 -6.39 2.43
N ASN A 68 11.35 -5.66 1.65
CA ASN A 68 11.94 -4.40 2.11
C ASN A 68 10.86 -3.31 2.29
N CYS A 69 9.88 -3.23 1.38
CA CYS A 69 8.77 -2.29 1.49
C CYS A 69 7.92 -2.53 2.76
N VAL A 70 7.67 -3.78 3.13
CA VAL A 70 6.91 -4.13 4.35
C VAL A 70 7.67 -3.78 5.64
N LYS A 71 9.02 -3.77 5.59
CA LYS A 71 9.87 -3.49 6.75
C LYS A 71 10.12 -2.01 7.00
N LYS A 72 9.96 -1.17 5.97
CA LYS A 72 10.08 0.28 6.08
C LYS A 72 8.90 0.84 6.88
#